data_AF-A0ABD5QTC2-F1
#
_entry.id   AF-A0ABD5QTC2-F1
#
_cell.length_a   1.000
_cell.length_b   1.000
_cell.length_c   1.000
_cell.angle_alpha   90.00
_cell.angle_beta   90.00
_cell.angle_gamma   90.00
#
_symmetry.space_group_name_H-M   'P 1'
#
loop_
_entity.id
_entity.type
_entity.pdbx_description
1 polymer ?
#
loop_
_entity_poly.entity_id
_entity_poly.type
_entity_poly.pdbx_seq_one_letter_code
_entity_poly.pdbx_strand_id
1 'polypeptide(L)'
;MTEDLTSIDGVGPAIAEQLREAGFETVADVEGATVDELADVHMLGESSAEAILEGNDEPHGGRDSTFTDELARRAISAAEKGKSQAGIEREVGVGDRTIFGDDGWIDQEFTFVDEDGEQRQFSRALRRARGRGEDDWIHQGRDEDGDSSFAKFMLASSYDYKKTEKREVTGDGGGPVQVTFEEEVVETPWEPDEGGE
;
A
#
# COMPACT_ATOMS: atom_id res chain seq x y z
N MET A 1 -9.05 7.15 43.30
CA MET A 1 -8.70 5.91 42.59
C MET A 1 -7.96 6.38 41.36
N THR A 2 -6.75 5.89 41.08
CA THR A 2 -6.05 6.21 39.83
C THR A 2 -6.78 5.48 38.72
N GLU A 3 -7.50 6.23 37.89
CA GLU A 3 -8.11 5.71 36.68
C GLU A 3 -6.98 5.29 35.73
N ASP A 4 -7.15 4.13 35.10
CA ASP A 4 -6.14 3.59 34.19
C ASP A 4 -6.11 4.43 32.91
N LEU A 5 -4.92 4.78 32.41
CA LEU A 5 -4.80 5.61 31.20
C LEU A 5 -5.45 4.97 29.97
N THR A 6 -5.58 3.64 29.93
CA THR A 6 -6.30 2.93 28.85
C THR A 6 -7.82 3.11 28.91
N SER A 7 -8.33 3.78 29.96
CA SER A 7 -9.72 4.23 30.04
C SER A 7 -9.97 5.52 29.25
N ILE A 8 -8.91 6.20 28.79
CA ILE A 8 -9.03 7.37 27.90
C ILE A 8 -9.25 6.87 26.47
N ASP A 9 -10.26 7.42 25.80
CA ASP A 9 -10.57 7.07 24.43
C ASP A 9 -9.40 7.41 23.48
N GLY A 10 -9.06 6.47 22.59
CA GLY A 10 -7.88 6.57 21.74
C GLY A 10 -6.56 6.17 22.41
N VAL A 11 -6.53 5.85 23.71
CA VAL A 11 -5.32 5.43 24.43
C VAL A 11 -5.30 3.91 24.62
N GLY A 12 -4.58 3.22 23.73
CA GLY A 12 -4.30 1.79 23.89
C GLY A 12 -3.15 1.50 24.88
N PRO A 13 -2.89 0.23 25.22
CA PRO A 13 -1.82 -0.16 26.15
C PRO A 13 -0.42 0.37 25.78
N ALA A 14 -0.12 0.44 24.48
CA ALA A 14 1.13 0.99 23.98
C ALA A 14 1.25 2.50 24.21
N ILE A 15 0.18 3.26 23.93
CA ILE A 15 0.15 4.71 24.14
C ILE A 15 0.18 5.02 25.65
N ALA A 16 -0.55 4.26 26.45
CA ALA A 16 -0.52 4.37 27.91
C ALA A 16 0.88 4.16 28.50
N GLU A 17 1.68 3.26 27.93
CA GLU A 17 3.08 3.09 28.34
C GLU A 17 3.92 4.33 27.99
N GLN A 18 3.79 4.84 26.75
CA GLN A 18 4.54 6.03 26.32
C GLN A 18 4.16 7.29 27.13
N LEU A 19 2.88 7.45 27.48
CA LEU A 19 2.40 8.53 28.34
C LEU A 19 3.04 8.45 29.74
N ARG A 20 3.13 7.24 30.32
CA ARG A 20 3.81 7.03 31.61
C ARG A 20 5.31 7.30 31.52
N GLU A 21 5.97 6.87 30.45
CA GLU A 21 7.39 7.17 30.20
C GLU A 21 7.65 8.68 30.05
N ALA A 22 6.68 9.42 29.50
CA ALA A 22 6.73 10.88 29.37
C ALA A 22 6.37 11.64 30.67
N GLY A 23 5.91 10.94 31.70
CA GLY A 23 5.59 11.51 33.02
C GLY A 23 4.11 11.79 33.29
N PHE A 24 3.21 11.36 32.40
CA PHE A 24 1.76 11.42 32.62
C PHE A 24 1.30 10.11 33.28
N GLU A 25 1.22 10.10 34.60
CA GLU A 25 0.93 8.87 35.37
C GLU A 25 -0.58 8.62 35.53
N THR A 26 -1.41 9.67 35.41
CA THR A 26 -2.85 9.62 35.66
C THR A 26 -3.67 10.30 34.57
N VAL A 27 -4.96 9.96 34.47
CA VAL A 27 -5.90 10.60 33.53
C VAL A 27 -5.92 12.11 33.71
N ALA A 28 -5.90 12.58 34.96
CA ALA A 28 -5.87 14.02 35.27
C ALA A 28 -4.59 14.72 34.77
N ASP A 29 -3.46 14.01 34.70
CA ASP A 29 -2.22 14.57 34.14
C ASP A 29 -2.35 14.74 32.62
N VAL A 30 -3.00 13.79 31.94
CA VAL A 30 -3.25 13.85 30.49
C VAL A 30 -4.27 14.94 30.15
N GLU A 31 -5.41 14.99 30.85
CA GLU A 31 -6.45 16.01 30.63
C GLU A 31 -5.97 17.43 30.98
N GLY A 32 -4.99 17.55 31.88
CA GLY A 32 -4.38 18.82 32.28
C GLY A 32 -3.23 19.29 31.37
N ALA A 33 -2.77 18.44 30.45
CA ALA A 33 -1.69 18.73 29.52
C ALA A 33 -2.16 19.56 28.32
N THR A 34 -1.21 20.24 27.67
CA THR A 34 -1.46 20.89 26.39
C THR A 34 -1.29 19.93 25.22
N VAL A 35 -1.89 20.27 24.07
CA VAL A 35 -1.74 19.51 22.82
C VAL A 35 -0.26 19.37 22.45
N ASP A 36 0.54 20.43 22.59
CA ASP A 36 1.98 20.40 22.30
C ASP A 36 2.72 19.40 23.22
N GLU A 37 2.44 19.42 24.52
CA GLU A 37 3.07 18.51 25.50
C GLU A 37 2.75 17.04 25.23
N LEU A 38 1.51 16.75 24.82
CA LEU A 38 1.10 15.40 24.44
C LEU A 38 1.63 14.99 23.06
N ALA A 39 1.73 15.92 22.11
CA ALA A 39 2.25 15.67 20.76
C ALA A 39 3.76 15.37 20.75
N ASP A 40 4.50 15.81 21.76
CA ASP A 40 5.92 15.46 21.95
C ASP A 40 6.12 14.02 22.46
N VAL A 41 5.07 13.35 22.92
CA VAL A 41 5.13 11.96 23.37
C VAL A 41 5.31 11.03 22.18
N HIS A 42 6.25 10.10 22.27
CA HIS A 42 6.50 9.12 21.22
C HIS A 42 5.21 8.35 20.86
N MET A 43 4.89 8.32 19.56
CA MET A 43 3.65 7.77 18.95
C MET A 43 2.41 8.67 19.00
N LEU A 44 2.47 9.83 19.65
CA LEU A 44 1.44 10.85 19.57
C LEU A 44 1.91 11.98 18.63
N GLY A 45 0.99 12.51 17.84
CA GLY A 45 1.17 13.75 17.08
C GLY A 45 0.06 14.73 17.45
N GLU A 46 0.13 15.96 16.95
CA GLU A 46 -0.81 17.05 17.28
C GLU A 46 -2.27 16.60 17.16
N SER A 47 -2.65 15.92 16.07
CA SER A 47 -4.03 15.46 15.88
C SER A 47 -4.46 14.37 16.86
N SER A 48 -3.56 13.49 17.30
CA SER A 48 -3.88 12.46 18.29
C SER A 48 -3.98 13.06 19.69
N ALA A 49 -3.12 14.04 20.01
CA ALA A 49 -3.17 14.78 21.26
C ALA A 49 -4.47 15.60 21.40
N GLU A 50 -4.89 16.28 20.33
CA GLU A 50 -6.15 17.01 20.29
C GLU A 50 -7.36 16.08 20.48
N ALA A 51 -7.37 14.92 19.82
CA ALA A 51 -8.45 13.92 19.97
C ALA A 51 -8.57 13.37 21.40
N ILE A 52 -7.43 13.06 22.03
CA ILE A 52 -7.36 12.59 23.42
C ILE A 52 -7.98 13.63 24.37
N LEU A 53 -7.69 14.91 24.16
CA LEU A 53 -8.19 16.00 25.01
C LEU A 53 -9.67 16.37 24.74
N GLU A 54 -10.12 16.25 23.49
CA GLU A 54 -11.50 16.53 23.12
C GLU A 54 -12.47 15.41 23.51
N GLY A 55 -11.95 14.23 23.91
CA GLY A 55 -12.78 13.06 24.25
C GLY A 55 -13.62 12.58 23.07
N ASN A 56 -13.14 12.83 21.85
CA ASN A 56 -13.83 12.41 20.64
C ASN A 56 -13.57 10.91 20.42
N ASP A 57 -14.64 10.12 20.54
CA ASP A 57 -14.71 8.67 20.26
C ASP A 57 -14.46 8.35 18.77
N GLU A 58 -14.26 9.38 17.94
CA GLU A 58 -14.01 9.21 16.52
C GLU A 58 -12.58 8.69 16.36
N PRO A 59 -12.37 7.42 15.96
CA PRO A 59 -11.04 6.85 15.85
C PRO A 59 -10.26 7.67 14.82
N HIS A 60 -9.36 8.52 15.28
CA HIS A 60 -8.34 9.13 14.43
C HIS A 60 -7.24 8.10 14.20
N GLY A 61 -7.65 6.96 13.65
CA GLY A 61 -6.76 5.94 13.12
C GLY A 61 -6.08 6.51 11.89
N GLY A 62 -4.78 6.27 11.75
CA GLY A 62 -4.15 6.42 10.45
C GLY A 62 -5.02 5.73 9.39
N ARG A 63 -5.21 6.40 8.23
CA ARG A 63 -5.99 5.95 7.05
C ARG A 63 -6.85 4.71 7.29
N ASP A 64 -8.16 4.91 7.51
CA ASP A 64 -9.15 3.83 7.67
C ASP A 64 -8.89 2.67 6.69
N SER A 65 -8.28 1.60 7.20
CA SER A 65 -7.93 0.40 6.44
C SER A 65 -9.00 -0.68 6.53
N THR A 66 -10.10 -0.39 7.20
CA THR A 66 -11.21 -1.32 7.41
C THR A 66 -12.00 -1.46 6.11
N PHE A 67 -12.27 -2.70 5.71
CA PHE A 67 -13.08 -2.98 4.53
C PHE A 67 -14.53 -2.52 4.74
N THR A 68 -15.04 -1.67 3.85
CA THR A 68 -16.45 -1.25 3.82
C THR A 68 -17.01 -1.27 2.40
N ASP A 69 -18.34 -1.33 2.29
CA ASP A 69 -19.03 -1.32 1.00
C ASP A 69 -18.73 -0.03 0.20
N GLU A 70 -18.64 1.11 0.87
CA GLU A 70 -18.30 2.38 0.24
C GLU A 70 -16.88 2.36 -0.35
N LEU A 71 -15.89 1.93 0.44
CA LEU A 71 -14.50 1.87 0.00
C LEU A 71 -14.33 0.84 -1.13
N ALA A 72 -15.04 -0.28 -1.05
CA ALA A 72 -15.08 -1.28 -2.12
C ALA A 72 -15.59 -0.69 -3.43
N ARG A 73 -16.74 0.02 -3.41
CA ARG A 73 -17.31 0.69 -4.59
C ARG A 73 -16.37 1.76 -5.17
N ARG A 74 -15.76 2.58 -4.31
CA ARG A 74 -14.77 3.59 -4.72
C ARG A 74 -13.56 2.95 -5.38
N ALA A 75 -13.03 1.86 -4.83
CA ALA A 75 -11.91 1.13 -5.41
C ALA A 75 -12.25 0.57 -6.80
N ILE A 76 -13.45 -0.01 -6.93
CA ILE A 76 -13.97 -0.54 -8.20
C ILE A 76 -14.12 0.58 -9.23
N SER A 77 -14.76 1.70 -8.88
CA SER A 77 -14.89 2.85 -9.78
C SER A 77 -13.52 3.42 -10.22
N ALA A 78 -12.56 3.50 -9.29
CA ALA A 78 -11.20 3.92 -9.60
C ALA A 78 -10.49 2.97 -10.58
N ALA A 79 -10.69 1.66 -10.41
CA ALA A 79 -10.16 0.65 -11.31
C ALA A 79 -10.79 0.70 -12.71
N GLU A 80 -12.09 0.98 -12.82
CA GLU A 80 -12.77 1.16 -14.11
C GLU A 80 -12.24 2.35 -14.90
N LYS A 81 -11.81 3.41 -14.20
CA LYS A 81 -11.12 4.57 -14.80
C LYS A 81 -9.68 4.27 -15.21
N GLY A 82 -9.23 3.02 -15.09
CA GLY A 82 -7.90 2.58 -15.51
C GLY A 82 -6.76 3.09 -14.63
N LYS A 83 -7.02 3.43 -13.35
CA LYS A 83 -5.98 3.87 -12.41
C LYS A 83 -5.03 2.72 -12.05
N SER A 84 -3.78 3.07 -11.74
CA SER A 84 -2.80 2.14 -11.18
C SER A 84 -3.24 1.63 -9.81
N GLN A 85 -2.65 0.52 -9.34
CA GLN A 85 -2.96 -0.05 -8.01
C GLN A 85 -2.79 0.98 -6.88
N ALA A 86 -1.64 1.63 -6.82
CA ALA A 86 -1.41 2.71 -5.85
C ALA A 86 -2.32 3.93 -6.10
N GLY A 87 -2.71 4.19 -7.35
CA GLY A 87 -3.69 5.22 -7.70
C GLY A 87 -5.09 4.93 -7.13
N ILE A 88 -5.50 3.66 -7.14
CA ILE A 88 -6.75 3.19 -6.54
C ILE A 88 -6.69 3.36 -5.02
N GLU A 89 -5.63 2.89 -4.36
CA GLU A 89 -5.49 3.01 -2.89
C GLU A 89 -5.52 4.47 -2.42
N ARG A 90 -4.83 5.37 -3.13
CA ARG A 90 -4.89 6.82 -2.87
C ARG A 90 -6.28 7.41 -3.06
N GLU A 91 -6.99 7.01 -4.12
CA GLU A 91 -8.36 7.49 -4.39
C GLU A 91 -9.33 7.06 -3.29
N VAL A 92 -9.17 5.84 -2.79
CA VAL A 92 -10.01 5.25 -1.75
C VAL A 92 -9.69 5.88 -0.39
N GLY A 93 -8.44 6.29 -0.17
CA GLY A 93 -7.97 6.89 1.08
C GLY A 93 -7.35 5.87 2.05
N VAL A 94 -6.98 4.68 1.56
CA VAL A 94 -6.41 3.60 2.36
C VAL A 94 -4.88 3.61 2.34
N GLY A 95 -4.26 2.87 3.26
CA GLY A 95 -2.82 2.64 3.27
C GLY A 95 -2.32 2.02 1.96
N ASP A 96 -1.04 2.26 1.65
CA ASP A 96 -0.37 1.52 0.59
C ASP A 96 -0.42 0.03 0.92
N ARG A 97 -0.66 -0.82 -0.08
CA ARG A 97 -0.77 -2.29 0.07
C ARG A 97 -2.00 -2.77 0.84
N THR A 98 -2.91 -1.90 1.29
CA THR A 98 -4.17 -2.33 1.95
C THR A 98 -5.06 -3.14 1.00
N ILE A 99 -5.11 -2.79 -0.29
CA ILE A 99 -5.92 -3.50 -1.28
C ILE A 99 -5.10 -4.55 -2.00
N PHE A 100 -3.87 -4.20 -2.40
CA PHE A 100 -3.04 -5.02 -3.31
C PHE A 100 -1.77 -5.60 -2.68
N GLY A 101 -1.60 -5.49 -1.37
CA GLY A 101 -0.47 -6.09 -0.65
C GLY A 101 -0.59 -7.59 -0.45
N ASP A 102 0.47 -8.17 0.11
CA ASP A 102 0.41 -9.49 0.72
C ASP A 102 -0.63 -9.45 1.85
N ASP A 103 -1.66 -10.30 1.77
CA ASP A 103 -2.86 -10.30 2.62
C ASP A 103 -3.79 -9.07 2.48
N GLY A 104 -3.66 -8.31 1.38
CA GLY A 104 -4.55 -7.20 1.05
C GLY A 104 -5.98 -7.66 0.77
N TRP A 105 -6.92 -6.71 0.69
CA TRP A 105 -8.34 -7.02 0.48
C TRP A 105 -8.62 -7.90 -0.76
N ILE A 106 -7.74 -7.86 -1.78
CA ILE A 106 -7.89 -8.67 -2.99
C ILE A 106 -7.69 -10.19 -2.76
N ASP A 107 -6.94 -10.56 -1.73
CA ASP A 107 -6.64 -11.96 -1.38
C ASP A 107 -7.59 -12.50 -0.31
N GLN A 108 -8.39 -11.63 0.30
CA GLN A 108 -9.41 -11.99 1.28
C GLN A 108 -10.78 -12.25 0.61
N GLU A 109 -11.66 -12.97 1.32
CA GLU A 109 -13.01 -13.32 0.85
C GLU A 109 -14.06 -12.24 1.17
N PHE A 110 -13.70 -10.96 1.02
CA PHE A 110 -14.62 -9.87 1.29
C PHE A 110 -15.76 -9.78 0.26
N THR A 111 -16.93 -9.44 0.77
CA THR A 111 -18.12 -9.13 -0.03
C THR A 111 -18.61 -7.73 0.29
N PHE A 112 -19.21 -7.07 -0.71
CA PHE A 112 -19.87 -5.80 -0.55
C PHE A 112 -21.21 -5.80 -1.28
N VAL A 113 -22.13 -4.91 -0.91
CA VAL A 113 -23.34 -4.63 -1.68
C VAL A 113 -23.00 -3.61 -2.76
N ASP A 114 -23.36 -3.85 -4.02
CA ASP A 114 -23.14 -2.88 -5.11
C ASP A 114 -24.24 -1.80 -5.19
N GLU A 115 -24.16 -0.94 -6.22
CA GLU A 115 -25.14 0.14 -6.42
C GLU A 115 -26.54 -0.38 -6.75
N ASP A 116 -26.65 -1.59 -7.29
CA ASP A 116 -27.92 -2.27 -7.60
C ASP A 116 -28.49 -3.03 -6.38
N GLY A 117 -27.78 -2.99 -5.24
CA GLY A 117 -28.18 -3.71 -4.03
C GLY A 117 -27.80 -5.19 -4.05
N GLU A 118 -26.98 -5.65 -4.99
CA GLU A 118 -26.56 -7.05 -5.09
C GLU A 118 -25.28 -7.30 -4.30
N GLN A 119 -25.23 -8.41 -3.56
CA GLN A 119 -24.01 -8.84 -2.88
C GLN A 119 -23.00 -9.41 -3.89
N ARG A 120 -21.77 -8.88 -3.89
CA ARG A 120 -20.70 -9.26 -4.81
C ARG A 120 -19.41 -9.57 -4.03
N GLN A 121 -18.61 -10.49 -4.55
CA GLN A 121 -17.22 -10.66 -4.09
C GLN A 121 -16.35 -9.50 -4.58
N PHE A 122 -15.66 -8.83 -3.66
CA PHE A 122 -14.84 -7.66 -3.96
C PHE A 122 -13.72 -7.96 -4.95
N SER A 123 -12.90 -8.97 -4.67
CA SER A 123 -11.74 -9.34 -5.50
C SER A 123 -12.13 -9.62 -6.95
N ARG A 124 -13.26 -10.30 -7.16
CA ARG A 124 -13.81 -10.60 -8.49
C ARG A 124 -14.34 -9.36 -9.18
N ALA A 125 -15.04 -8.47 -8.46
CA ALA A 125 -15.55 -7.23 -9.01
C ALA A 125 -14.40 -6.28 -9.41
N LEU A 126 -13.40 -6.12 -8.55
CA LEU A 126 -12.23 -5.28 -8.78
C LEU A 126 -11.40 -5.77 -9.99
N ARG A 127 -11.17 -7.09 -10.12
CA ARG A 127 -10.47 -7.65 -11.30
C ARG A 127 -11.23 -7.38 -12.61
N ARG A 128 -12.57 -7.43 -12.60
CA ARG A 128 -13.36 -7.07 -13.80
C ARG A 128 -13.31 -5.59 -14.12
N ALA A 129 -13.39 -4.73 -13.10
CA ALA A 129 -13.27 -3.29 -13.24
C ALA A 129 -11.89 -2.89 -13.80
N ARG A 130 -10.83 -3.48 -13.25
CA ARG A 130 -9.46 -3.40 -13.78
C ARG A 130 -9.41 -3.72 -15.28
N GLY A 131 -10.02 -4.84 -15.69
CA GLY A 131 -10.07 -5.25 -17.09
C GLY A 131 -10.82 -4.25 -18.00
N ARG A 132 -11.90 -3.61 -17.51
CA ARG A 132 -12.57 -2.54 -18.25
C ARG A 132 -11.67 -1.32 -18.44
N GLY A 133 -10.98 -0.88 -17.38
CA GLY A 133 -10.02 0.23 -17.48
C GLY A 133 -8.83 -0.09 -18.38
N GLU A 134 -8.39 -1.35 -18.43
CA GLU A 134 -7.34 -1.81 -19.35
C GLU A 134 -7.80 -1.72 -20.81
N ASP A 135 -8.99 -2.22 -21.07
CA ASP A 135 -9.61 -2.21 -22.40
C ASP A 135 -9.79 -0.77 -22.91
N ASP A 136 -10.20 0.15 -22.03
CA ASP A 136 -10.32 1.58 -22.35
C ASP A 136 -8.97 2.18 -22.80
N TRP A 137 -7.86 1.88 -22.10
CA TRP A 137 -6.54 2.31 -22.53
C TRP A 137 -6.10 1.66 -23.85
N ILE A 138 -6.45 0.39 -24.09
CA ILE A 138 -6.17 -0.28 -25.37
C ILE A 138 -6.94 0.40 -26.50
N HIS A 139 -8.20 0.74 -26.28
CA HIS A 139 -9.03 1.44 -27.25
C HIS A 139 -8.50 2.84 -27.54
N GLN A 140 -8.23 3.65 -26.51
CA GLN A 140 -7.63 4.97 -26.67
C GLN A 140 -6.27 4.90 -27.39
N GLY A 141 -5.46 3.88 -27.13
CA GLY A 141 -4.17 3.74 -27.81
C GLY A 141 -4.24 3.28 -29.27
N ARG A 142 -5.39 2.76 -29.71
CA ARG A 142 -5.67 2.34 -31.10
C ARG A 142 -6.45 3.38 -31.89
N ASP A 143 -7.11 4.30 -31.21
CA ASP A 143 -7.86 5.39 -31.81
C ASP A 143 -6.92 6.30 -32.62
N GLU A 144 -7.37 6.76 -33.80
CA GLU A 144 -6.55 7.60 -34.68
C GLU A 144 -6.25 8.97 -34.05
N ASP A 145 -7.16 9.48 -33.22
CA ASP A 145 -7.02 10.73 -32.49
C ASP A 145 -6.47 10.54 -31.05
N GLY A 146 -6.27 9.29 -30.64
CA GLY A 146 -5.82 8.93 -29.30
C GLY A 146 -4.31 9.04 -29.09
N ASP A 147 -3.91 9.38 -27.86
CA ASP A 147 -2.49 9.41 -27.50
C ASP A 147 -1.97 7.99 -27.20
N SER A 148 -1.53 7.31 -28.25
CA SER A 148 -0.96 5.96 -28.14
C SER A 148 0.26 5.86 -27.24
N SER A 149 1.02 6.95 -27.03
CA SER A 149 2.18 6.95 -26.14
C SER A 149 1.73 6.99 -24.68
N PHE A 150 0.75 7.85 -24.38
CA PHE A 150 0.12 7.90 -23.06
C PHE A 150 -0.56 6.57 -22.71
N ALA A 151 -1.34 5.99 -23.63
CA ALA A 151 -1.97 4.69 -23.43
C ALA A 151 -0.93 3.57 -23.15
N LYS A 152 0.17 3.51 -23.91
CA LYS A 152 1.26 2.55 -23.66
C LYS A 152 1.90 2.77 -22.29
N PHE A 153 2.09 4.01 -21.88
CA PHE A 153 2.61 4.35 -20.56
C PHE A 153 1.67 3.86 -19.44
N MET A 154 0.36 4.09 -19.58
CA MET A 154 -0.64 3.64 -18.61
C MET A 154 -0.70 2.11 -18.53
N LEU A 155 -0.69 1.41 -19.67
CA LEU A 155 -0.67 -0.05 -19.72
C LEU A 155 0.60 -0.64 -19.08
N ALA A 156 1.77 -0.07 -19.36
CA ALA A 156 3.02 -0.54 -18.78
C ALA A 156 3.06 -0.30 -17.25
N SER A 157 2.69 0.89 -16.80
CA SER A 157 2.79 1.30 -15.39
C SER A 157 1.70 0.71 -14.49
N SER A 158 0.51 0.42 -15.03
CA SER A 158 -0.66 0.00 -14.23
C SER A 158 -1.02 -1.49 -14.40
N TYR A 159 -0.66 -2.09 -15.53
CA TYR A 159 -1.06 -3.45 -15.92
C TYR A 159 0.12 -4.39 -16.22
N ASP A 160 1.35 -3.98 -15.91
CA ASP A 160 2.59 -4.74 -16.14
C ASP A 160 2.79 -5.17 -17.61
N TYR A 161 2.26 -4.40 -18.57
CA TYR A 161 2.52 -4.65 -19.99
C TYR A 161 3.99 -4.43 -20.30
N LYS A 162 4.68 -5.50 -20.65
CA LYS A 162 6.09 -5.46 -21.07
C LYS A 162 6.18 -5.46 -22.58
N LYS A 163 6.74 -4.40 -23.15
CA LYS A 163 7.14 -4.41 -24.56
C LYS A 163 8.24 -5.45 -24.72
N THR A 164 7.97 -6.51 -25.45
CA THR A 164 8.98 -7.51 -25.84
C THR A 164 9.42 -7.23 -27.26
N GLU A 165 10.72 -7.08 -27.47
CA GLU A 165 11.31 -6.94 -28.80
C GLU A 165 12.17 -8.18 -29.08
N LYS A 166 11.86 -8.88 -30.17
CA LYS A 166 12.69 -9.99 -30.65
C LYS A 166 13.63 -9.44 -31.71
N ARG A 167 14.93 -9.47 -31.42
CA ARG A 167 15.97 -9.11 -32.40
C ARG A 167 16.75 -10.36 -32.77
N GLU A 168 16.80 -10.66 -34.05
CA GLU A 168 17.70 -11.67 -34.59
C GLU A 168 19.12 -11.07 -34.59
N VAL A 169 20.01 -11.70 -33.84
CA VAL A 169 21.43 -11.32 -33.78
C VAL A 169 22.20 -12.35 -34.58
N THR A 170 22.85 -11.88 -35.65
CA THR A 170 23.76 -12.68 -36.47
C THR A 170 25.17 -12.14 -36.31
N GLY A 171 26.16 -13.03 -36.38
CA GLY A 171 27.57 -12.66 -36.42
C GLY A 171 27.94 -11.99 -37.74
N ASP A 172 29.17 -11.50 -37.82
CA ASP A 172 29.70 -10.84 -39.01
C ASP A 172 29.50 -11.69 -40.27
N GLY A 173 29.01 -11.06 -41.36
CA GLY A 173 28.67 -11.75 -42.60
C GLY A 173 27.46 -12.70 -42.54
N GLY A 174 26.63 -12.64 -41.48
CA GLY A 174 25.50 -13.56 -41.28
C GLY A 174 25.89 -14.90 -40.63
N GLY A 175 27.11 -14.99 -40.11
CA GLY A 175 27.63 -16.18 -39.43
C GLY A 175 27.16 -16.33 -37.98
N PRO A 176 27.70 -17.32 -37.24
CA PRO A 176 27.40 -17.47 -35.81
C PRO A 176 27.93 -16.28 -35.00
N VAL A 177 27.20 -15.91 -33.94
CA VAL A 177 27.65 -14.89 -32.98
C VAL A 177 28.87 -15.41 -32.25
N GLN A 178 29.98 -14.65 -32.30
CA GLN A 178 31.20 -14.97 -31.56
C GLN A 178 31.18 -14.27 -30.20
N VAL A 179 31.37 -15.03 -29.12
CA VAL A 179 31.46 -14.50 -27.75
C VAL A 179 32.82 -14.91 -27.19
N THR A 180 33.60 -13.93 -26.72
CA THR A 180 34.88 -14.15 -26.03
C THR A 180 34.66 -13.94 -24.55
N PHE A 181 35.08 -14.88 -23.72
CA PHE A 181 35.04 -14.77 -22.27
C PHE A 181 36.46 -14.60 -21.75
N GLU A 182 36.69 -13.58 -20.93
CA GLU A 182 37.91 -13.41 -20.15
C GLU A 182 37.60 -13.93 -18.74
N GLU A 183 38.17 -15.07 -18.37
CA GLU A 183 38.01 -15.67 -17.04
C GLU A 183 39.22 -15.29 -16.18
N GLU A 184 38.96 -14.56 -15.10
CA GLU A 184 39.94 -14.32 -14.03
C GLU A 184 39.65 -15.31 -12.89
N VAL A 185 40.51 -16.30 -12.72
CA VAL A 185 40.42 -17.25 -11.61
C VAL A 185 41.01 -16.61 -10.37
N VAL A 186 40.16 -16.25 -9.42
CA VAL A 186 40.56 -15.76 -8.10
C VAL A 186 40.66 -16.95 -7.16
N GLU A 187 41.88 -17.33 -6.77
CA GLU A 187 42.09 -18.33 -5.71
C GLU A 187 41.77 -17.70 -4.36
N THR A 188 40.70 -18.15 -3.71
CA THR A 188 40.43 -17.82 -2.31
C THR A 188 41.19 -18.79 -1.42
N PRO A 189 42.17 -18.32 -0.60
CA PRO A 189 42.84 -19.20 0.35
C PRO A 189 41.83 -19.73 1.36
N TRP A 190 41.74 -21.05 1.47
CA TRP A 190 40.91 -21.73 2.45
C TRP A 190 41.69 -21.88 3.76
N GLU A 191 41.28 -21.19 4.81
CA GLU A 191 41.80 -21.36 6.17
C GLU A 191 40.95 -22.42 6.90
N PRO A 192 41.54 -23.53 7.38
CA PRO A 192 40.82 -24.49 8.20
C PRO A 192 40.42 -23.87 9.55
N ASP A 193 39.15 -23.98 9.92
CA ASP A 193 38.65 -23.68 11.26
C ASP A 193 39.29 -24.63 12.29
N GLU A 194 40.30 -24.16 13.02
CA GLU A 194 40.82 -24.83 14.20
C GLU A 194 39.91 -24.53 15.41
N GLY A 195 38.84 -25.31 15.57
CA GLY A 195 37.97 -25.17 16.74
C GLY A 195 36.96 -26.29 16.89
N GLY A 196 37.33 -27.38 17.58
CA GLY A 196 36.38 -28.38 18.04
C GLY A 196 36.99 -29.65 18.61
N GLU A 197 37.64 -29.56 19.78
CA GLU A 197 37.80 -30.68 20.73
C GLU A 197 36.94 -30.41 21.98
#